data_AF-A0A969MLB7-F1
#
_entry.id   AF-A0A969MLB7-F1
#
_cell.length_a   1.000
_cell.length_b   1.000
_cell.length_c   1.000
_cell.angle_alpha   90.00
_cell.angle_beta   90.00
_cell.angle_gamma   90.00
#
_symmetry.space_group_name_H-M   'P 1'
#
loop_
_entity.id
_entity.type
_entity.pdbx_description
1 polymer ?
#
loop_
_entity_poly.entity_id
_entity_poly.type
_entity_poly.pdbx_seq_one_letter_code
_entity_poly.pdbx_strand_id
1 'polypeptide(L)'
;MQTSPAKAGLRQFSEKFENPRQGSADWFFAGNANFDNGKGLARQGRGNAWVRNSTGWNAINHWIPVTPNSECSASAWIRISQTLTNGYMSIRGDDRTGNFDVINERKIVYAKLSLPGLGDDVMSQQYMPYQFNFNSGNNTRVLFYTGLWGNGKDSWMQIDDVAISCKTPY
;
A
#
# COMPACT_ATOMS: atom_id res chain seq x y z
N MET A 1 -17.75 -8.03 4.53
CA MET A 1 -17.20 -7.95 3.17
C MET A 1 -18.32 -7.61 2.20
N GLN A 2 -18.33 -6.40 1.65
CA GLN A 2 -19.26 -6.03 0.59
C GLN A 2 -18.50 -6.15 -0.73
N THR A 3 -18.72 -7.23 -1.48
CA THR A 3 -18.24 -7.34 -2.84
C THR A 3 -19.11 -6.44 -3.71
N SER A 4 -18.60 -5.26 -4.07
CA SER A 4 -19.21 -4.46 -5.14
C SER A 4 -19.41 -5.34 -6.38
N PRO A 5 -20.51 -5.18 -7.13
CA PRO A 5 -20.79 -6.02 -8.30
C PRO A 5 -19.62 -5.90 -9.29
N ALA A 6 -19.03 -7.05 -9.62
CA ALA A 6 -17.99 -7.13 -10.64
C ALA A 6 -18.55 -6.52 -11.93
N LYS A 7 -17.95 -5.42 -12.38
CA LYS A 7 -18.10 -4.97 -13.76
C LYS A 7 -17.60 -6.16 -14.61
N ALA A 8 -18.45 -6.69 -15.49
CA ALA A 8 -18.08 -7.84 -16.32
C ALA A 8 -16.67 -7.64 -16.91
N GLY A 9 -15.75 -8.58 -16.65
CA GLY A 9 -14.35 -8.50 -17.09
C GLY A 9 -13.33 -7.93 -16.08
N LEU A 10 -13.72 -7.59 -14.84
CA LEU A 10 -12.79 -7.08 -13.80
C LEU A 10 -12.97 -7.78 -12.45
N ARG A 11 -11.83 -8.19 -11.86
CA ARG A 11 -11.72 -8.59 -10.45
C ARG A 11 -11.13 -7.42 -9.66
N GLN A 12 -11.83 -6.97 -8.62
CA GLN A 12 -11.41 -5.84 -7.80
C GLN A 12 -11.27 -6.22 -6.33
N PHE A 13 -10.19 -5.76 -5.71
CA PHE A 13 -9.96 -5.71 -4.27
C PHE A 13 -9.90 -4.24 -3.85
N SER A 14 -10.47 -3.91 -2.70
CA SER A 14 -10.35 -2.58 -2.10
C SER A 14 -10.39 -2.62 -0.59
N GLU A 15 -9.59 -1.78 0.06
CA GLU A 15 -9.57 -1.61 1.51
C GLU A 15 -9.52 -0.12 1.88
N LYS A 16 -10.35 0.26 2.86
CA LYS A 16 -10.46 1.63 3.41
C LYS A 16 -10.16 1.70 4.91
N PHE A 17 -9.87 0.57 5.53
CA PHE A 17 -9.51 0.43 6.95
C PHE A 17 -10.57 0.90 7.97
N GLU A 18 -11.81 1.12 7.55
CA GLU A 18 -12.90 1.64 8.41
C GLU A 18 -13.28 0.71 9.56
N ASN A 19 -13.02 -0.59 9.41
CA ASN A 19 -13.26 -1.60 10.43
C ASN A 19 -12.03 -2.51 10.59
N PRO A 20 -11.01 -2.08 11.36
CA PRO A 20 -9.74 -2.78 11.45
C PRO A 20 -9.86 -4.19 12.04
N ARG A 21 -10.96 -4.51 12.73
CA ARG A 21 -11.24 -5.87 13.23
C ARG A 21 -11.76 -6.84 12.16
N GLN A 22 -12.25 -6.35 11.02
CA GLN A 22 -12.72 -7.16 9.90
C GLN A 22 -11.73 -7.21 8.73
N GLY A 23 -10.83 -6.23 8.60
CA GLY A 23 -9.71 -6.28 7.65
C GLY A 23 -8.56 -7.17 8.12
N SER A 24 -8.35 -7.34 9.42
CA SER A 24 -7.14 -7.98 9.99
C SER A 24 -6.94 -9.48 9.68
N ALA A 25 -7.87 -10.18 9.03
CA ALA A 25 -7.70 -11.61 8.79
C ALA A 25 -6.64 -11.92 7.71
N ASP A 26 -6.49 -11.04 6.72
CA ASP A 26 -5.56 -11.23 5.59
C ASP A 26 -4.44 -10.18 5.56
N TRP A 27 -4.59 -9.06 6.29
CA TRP A 27 -3.52 -8.10 6.52
C TRP A 27 -2.58 -8.58 7.63
N PHE A 28 -1.28 -8.57 7.36
CA PHE A 28 -0.26 -8.91 8.35
C PHE A 28 0.90 -7.92 8.31
N PHE A 29 1.62 -7.83 9.42
CA PHE A 29 2.63 -6.80 9.64
C PHE A 29 4.02 -7.38 9.74
N ALA A 30 5.00 -6.65 9.20
CA ALA A 30 6.41 -6.83 9.52
C ALA A 30 6.88 -5.62 10.33
N GLY A 31 7.66 -5.84 11.38
CA GLY A 31 8.15 -4.77 12.24
C GLY A 31 7.03 -4.00 12.95
N ASN A 32 7.18 -2.69 13.07
CA ASN A 32 6.26 -1.80 13.77
C ASN A 32 5.25 -1.17 12.80
N ALA A 33 4.05 -1.74 12.80
CA ALA A 33 2.92 -1.33 11.96
C ALA A 33 1.60 -1.67 12.66
N ASN A 34 0.54 -0.92 12.36
CA ASN A 34 -0.80 -1.21 12.84
C ASN A 34 -1.87 -0.47 12.03
N PHE A 35 -3.12 -0.59 12.47
CA PHE A 35 -4.24 0.23 12.01
C PHE A 35 -4.53 1.35 13.01
N ASP A 36 -4.90 2.53 12.52
CA ASP A 36 -5.56 3.55 13.33
C ASP A 36 -7.06 3.57 13.02
N ASN A 37 -7.88 3.84 14.03
CA ASN A 37 -9.31 4.12 13.85
C ASN A 37 -9.75 5.25 14.79
N GLY A 38 -10.42 6.26 14.24
CA GLY A 38 -10.92 7.40 15.02
C GLY A 38 -9.82 8.34 15.54
N LYS A 39 -8.63 8.34 14.92
CA LYS A 39 -7.50 9.19 15.29
C LYS A 39 -7.43 10.51 14.51
N GLY A 40 -8.31 10.72 13.53
CA GLY A 40 -8.26 11.89 12.63
C GLY A 40 -7.07 11.85 11.66
N LEU A 41 -6.50 10.66 11.43
CA LEU A 41 -5.32 10.46 10.59
C LEU A 41 -5.64 9.81 9.24
N ALA A 42 -6.90 9.42 9.02
CA ALA A 42 -7.37 8.82 7.78
C ALA A 42 -7.45 9.85 6.66
N ARG A 43 -7.34 9.38 5.42
CA ARG A 43 -7.60 10.21 4.23
C ARG A 43 -9.11 10.41 4.09
N GLN A 44 -9.86 9.32 4.21
CA GLN A 44 -11.32 9.31 4.19
C GLN A 44 -11.83 8.52 5.39
N GLY A 45 -13.05 8.83 5.85
CA GLY A 45 -13.67 8.12 6.96
C GLY A 45 -12.83 8.19 8.24
N ARG A 46 -12.68 7.05 8.93
CA ARG A 46 -12.11 6.96 10.28
C ARG A 46 -10.84 6.14 10.36
N GLY A 47 -10.54 5.32 9.36
CA GLY A 47 -9.52 4.29 9.42
C GLY A 47 -8.33 4.53 8.51
N ASN A 48 -7.14 4.13 8.93
CA ASN A 48 -6.00 3.96 8.02
C ASN A 48 -5.08 2.83 8.54
N ALA A 49 -4.06 2.48 7.76
CA ALA A 49 -2.95 1.67 8.24
C ALA A 49 -1.66 2.50 8.27
N TRP A 50 -0.72 2.12 9.14
CA TRP A 50 0.54 2.83 9.29
C TRP A 50 1.73 1.91 9.55
N VAL A 51 2.90 2.37 9.12
CA VAL A 51 4.22 1.83 9.47
C VAL A 51 5.06 2.96 10.06
N ARG A 52 5.82 2.69 11.12
CA ARG A 52 6.71 3.71 11.71
C ARG A 52 7.90 3.07 12.40
N ASN A 53 9.10 3.45 12.02
CA ASN A 53 10.30 3.03 12.74
C ASN A 53 11.50 3.92 12.41
N SER A 54 12.56 3.82 13.21
CA SER A 54 13.86 4.41 12.94
C SER A 54 14.86 3.40 12.34
N THR A 55 14.61 2.09 12.46
CA THR A 55 15.51 1.04 11.95
C THR A 55 14.76 -0.13 11.31
N GLY A 56 15.45 -0.84 10.42
CA GLY A 56 15.02 -2.14 9.88
C GLY A 56 13.78 -2.10 8.98
N TRP A 57 13.32 -3.27 8.56
CA TRP A 57 12.16 -3.44 7.69
C TRP A 57 10.85 -3.37 8.45
N ASN A 58 9.90 -2.56 7.96
CA ASN A 58 8.56 -2.40 8.53
C ASN A 58 7.53 -2.30 7.41
N ALA A 59 6.47 -3.11 7.44
CA ALA A 59 5.52 -3.19 6.33
C ALA A 59 4.11 -3.61 6.76
N ILE A 60 3.14 -3.17 5.97
CA ILE A 60 1.76 -3.65 5.95
C ILE A 60 1.61 -4.51 4.70
N ASN A 61 1.18 -5.75 4.86
CA ASN A 61 1.18 -6.77 3.82
C ASN A 61 -0.20 -7.40 3.66
N HIS A 62 -0.58 -7.79 2.44
CA HIS A 62 -1.80 -8.54 2.15
C HIS A 62 -1.63 -9.42 0.93
N TRP A 63 -2.07 -10.68 1.02
CA TRP A 63 -2.16 -11.57 -0.13
C TRP A 63 -3.47 -11.33 -0.88
N ILE A 64 -3.39 -10.90 -2.13
CA ILE A 64 -4.54 -10.57 -2.95
C ILE A 64 -4.68 -11.61 -4.04
N PRO A 65 -5.76 -12.39 -4.09
CA PRO A 65 -5.93 -13.36 -5.14
C PRO A 65 -6.17 -12.67 -6.49
N VAL A 66 -5.52 -13.18 -7.53
CA VAL A 66 -5.56 -12.65 -8.90
C VAL A 66 -5.78 -13.79 -9.88
N THR A 67 -6.23 -13.47 -11.08
CA THR A 67 -6.24 -14.45 -12.17
C THR A 67 -4.85 -14.48 -12.81
N PRO A 68 -4.28 -15.65 -13.15
CA PRO A 68 -3.03 -15.71 -13.89
C PRO A 68 -3.10 -14.96 -15.23
N ASN A 69 -1.94 -14.46 -15.67
CA ASN A 69 -1.69 -13.75 -16.93
C ASN A 69 -2.64 -12.57 -17.18
N SER A 70 -2.99 -11.88 -16.10
CA SER A 70 -3.97 -10.80 -16.10
C SER A 70 -3.28 -9.45 -15.96
N GLU A 71 -3.71 -8.49 -16.78
CA GLU A 71 -3.31 -7.10 -16.66
C GLU A 71 -4.03 -6.45 -15.47
N CYS A 72 -3.24 -5.91 -14.54
CA CYS A 72 -3.71 -5.35 -13.28
C CYS A 72 -3.19 -3.93 -13.06
N SER A 73 -3.90 -3.18 -12.21
CA SER A 73 -3.48 -1.90 -11.68
C SER A 73 -3.56 -1.93 -10.16
N ALA A 74 -2.49 -1.48 -9.50
CA ALA A 74 -2.43 -1.33 -8.04
C ALA A 74 -2.35 0.16 -7.71
N SER A 75 -3.13 0.58 -6.70
CA SER A 75 -3.16 1.95 -6.23
C SER A 75 -3.38 2.03 -4.72
N ALA A 76 -2.87 3.11 -4.14
CA ALA A 76 -3.14 3.49 -2.76
C ALA A 76 -2.92 4.98 -2.58
N TRP A 77 -3.54 5.54 -1.55
CA TRP A 77 -3.21 6.88 -1.08
C TRP A 77 -2.23 6.78 0.06
N ILE A 78 -1.11 7.49 -0.04
CA ILE A 78 -0.02 7.39 0.92
C ILE A 78 0.41 8.79 1.36
N ARG A 79 0.57 8.98 2.66
CA ARG A 79 1.31 10.13 3.24
C ARG A 79 2.51 9.66 4.03
N ILE A 80 3.54 10.49 4.10
CA ILE A 80 4.87 10.08 4.56
C ILE A 80 5.54 11.15 5.42
N SER A 81 6.42 10.73 6.33
CA SER A 81 7.29 11.65 7.07
C SER A 81 8.34 12.31 6.16
N GLN A 82 8.82 13.49 6.55
CA GLN A 82 9.92 14.19 5.86
C GLN A 82 11.27 13.45 5.93
N THR A 83 11.38 12.55 6.88
CA THR A 83 12.57 11.72 7.16
C THR A 83 12.64 10.46 6.31
N LEU A 84 11.56 10.12 5.59
CA LEU A 84 11.49 8.88 4.81
C LEU A 84 12.40 8.96 3.58
N THR A 85 13.45 8.14 3.57
CA THR A 85 14.38 8.03 2.44
C THR A 85 14.32 6.68 1.71
N ASN A 86 13.58 5.70 2.26
CA ASN A 86 13.58 4.33 1.77
C ASN A 86 12.22 3.63 1.98
N GLY A 87 11.15 4.18 1.38
CA GLY A 87 9.82 3.58 1.36
C GLY A 87 9.48 2.93 0.03
N TYR A 88 8.50 2.02 0.05
CA TYR A 88 8.09 1.23 -1.12
C TYR A 88 6.60 0.89 -1.08
N MET A 89 5.95 0.93 -2.24
CA MET A 89 4.70 0.23 -2.53
C MET A 89 5.00 -0.81 -3.61
N SER A 90 4.65 -2.08 -3.40
CA SER A 90 5.07 -3.14 -4.32
C SER A 90 4.09 -4.29 -4.39
N ILE A 91 4.11 -4.95 -5.55
CA ILE A 91 3.46 -6.21 -5.85
C ILE A 91 4.55 -7.25 -6.04
N ARG A 92 4.46 -8.34 -5.28
CA ARG A 92 5.38 -9.48 -5.39
C ARG A 92 4.64 -10.77 -5.73
N GLY A 93 5.33 -11.67 -6.41
CA GLY A 93 4.83 -13.00 -6.73
C GLY A 93 4.77 -13.91 -5.50
N ASP A 94 3.98 -14.97 -5.61
CA ASP A 94 3.93 -16.07 -4.64
C ASP A 94 5.00 -17.12 -4.98
N ASP A 95 6.26 -16.70 -5.02
CA ASP A 95 7.34 -17.67 -5.07
C ASP A 95 7.48 -18.35 -3.70
N ARG A 96 7.05 -19.60 -3.65
CA ARG A 96 7.05 -20.44 -2.44
C ARG A 96 8.45 -20.76 -1.93
N THR A 97 9.50 -20.31 -2.61
CA THR A 97 10.90 -20.38 -2.13
C THR A 97 11.20 -19.37 -1.01
N GLY A 98 10.28 -18.42 -0.74
CA GLY A 98 10.44 -17.41 0.32
C GLY A 98 11.13 -16.13 -0.14
N ASN A 99 11.70 -16.11 -1.35
CA ASN A 99 12.12 -14.88 -2.03
C ASN A 99 10.98 -14.43 -2.95
N PHE A 100 10.01 -13.71 -2.40
CA PHE A 100 8.89 -13.20 -3.19
C PHE A 100 9.41 -12.25 -4.29
N ASP A 101 9.42 -12.76 -5.53
CA ASP A 101 9.86 -12.01 -6.71
C ASP A 101 9.14 -10.68 -6.84
N VAL A 102 9.89 -9.60 -7.07
CA VAL A 102 9.28 -8.29 -7.35
C VAL A 102 8.67 -8.32 -8.75
N ILE A 103 7.34 -8.28 -8.83
CA ILE A 103 6.63 -8.12 -10.10
C ILE A 103 6.71 -6.65 -10.52
N ASN A 104 6.39 -5.74 -9.59
CA ASN A 104 6.60 -4.31 -9.77
C ASN A 104 6.71 -3.60 -8.41
N GLU A 105 7.41 -2.48 -8.38
CA GLU A 105 7.54 -1.64 -7.20
C GLU A 105 7.65 -0.17 -7.55
N ARG A 106 7.20 0.67 -6.62
CA ARG A 106 7.39 2.10 -6.67
C ARG A 106 8.11 2.53 -5.41
N LYS A 107 9.29 3.11 -5.57
CA LYS A 107 10.02 3.75 -4.48
C LYS A 107 9.30 5.02 -4.04
N ILE A 108 9.17 5.18 -2.73
CA ILE A 108 8.53 6.29 -2.06
C ILE A 108 9.57 6.94 -1.16
N VAL A 109 9.90 8.19 -1.48
CA VAL A 109 10.83 9.00 -0.70
C VAL A 109 10.20 10.36 -0.51
N TYR A 110 10.56 11.01 0.59
CA TYR A 110 10.28 12.42 0.72
C TYR A 110 11.11 13.18 -0.31
N ALA A 111 10.42 13.89 -1.21
CA ALA A 111 11.03 14.86 -2.09
C ALA A 111 10.52 16.24 -1.66
N LYS A 112 11.45 17.10 -1.25
CA LYS A 112 11.14 18.49 -0.92
C LYS A 112 10.69 19.19 -2.21
N LEU A 113 9.38 19.41 -2.35
CA LEU A 113 8.84 20.22 -3.44
C LEU A 113 8.72 21.66 -2.94
N SER A 114 9.75 22.47 -3.18
CA SER A 114 9.67 23.90 -2.91
C SER A 114 8.85 24.56 -4.01
N LEU A 115 7.56 24.79 -3.75
CA LEU A 115 6.70 25.62 -4.58
C LEU A 115 6.79 27.07 -4.09
N PRO A 116 7.08 28.06 -4.95
CA PRO A 116 7.09 29.46 -4.54
C PRO A 116 5.77 29.86 -3.87
N GLY A 117 5.84 30.34 -2.63
CA GLY A 117 4.66 30.81 -1.88
C GLY A 117 3.94 29.75 -1.03
N LEU A 118 4.38 28.49 -1.04
CA LEU A 118 3.91 27.45 -0.13
C LEU A 118 5.08 26.98 0.75
N GLY A 119 4.87 26.92 2.07
CA GLY A 119 5.88 26.42 3.00
C GLY A 119 6.25 24.97 2.68
N ASP A 120 7.52 24.61 2.90
CA ASP A 120 8.08 23.30 2.57
C ASP A 120 7.38 22.11 3.29
N ASP A 121 6.62 22.39 4.35
CA ASP A 121 5.97 21.39 5.22
C ASP A 121 4.66 20.80 4.68
N VAL A 122 4.03 21.43 3.68
CA VAL A 122 2.64 21.11 3.30
C VAL A 122 2.51 19.72 2.67
N MET A 123 3.54 19.25 1.96
CA MET A 123 3.45 18.00 1.18
C MET A 123 3.59 16.73 2.04
N SER A 124 4.33 16.76 3.14
CA SER A 124 4.47 15.58 4.02
C SER A 124 3.20 15.23 4.81
N GLN A 125 2.25 16.17 4.93
CA GLN A 125 1.03 15.94 5.70
C GLN A 125 -0.15 15.45 4.85
N GLN A 126 -0.04 15.56 3.52
CA GLN A 126 -1.12 15.23 2.60
C GLN A 126 -0.96 13.83 2.01
N TYR A 127 -2.09 13.15 1.87
CA TYR A 127 -2.17 11.90 1.13
C TYR A 127 -2.00 12.16 -0.37
N MET A 128 -1.03 11.49 -0.98
CA MET A 128 -0.78 11.53 -2.42
C MET A 128 -1.17 10.19 -3.06
N PRO A 129 -1.68 10.18 -4.30
CA PRO A 129 -2.04 8.94 -4.98
C PRO A 129 -0.78 8.28 -5.57
N TYR A 130 -0.58 7.01 -5.27
CA TYR A 130 0.43 6.16 -5.88
C TYR A 130 -0.25 5.07 -6.68
N GLN A 131 0.17 4.88 -7.92
CA GLN A 131 -0.31 3.81 -8.78
C GLN A 131 0.79 3.27 -9.68
N PHE A 132 0.63 2.01 -10.09
CA PHE A 132 1.37 1.39 -11.20
C PHE A 132 0.58 0.19 -11.75
N ASN A 133 0.92 -0.22 -12.97
CA ASN A 133 0.36 -1.41 -13.60
C ASN A 133 1.31 -2.60 -13.46
N PHE A 134 0.77 -3.81 -13.47
CA PHE A 134 1.54 -5.05 -13.46
C PHE A 134 0.77 -6.17 -14.16
N ASN A 135 1.48 -7.15 -14.70
CA ASN A 135 0.87 -8.41 -15.14
C ASN A 135 1.06 -9.46 -14.03
N SER A 136 0.03 -10.21 -13.70
CA SER A 136 0.10 -11.22 -12.63
C SER A 136 1.03 -12.41 -12.95
N GLY A 137 1.42 -12.60 -14.22
CA GLY A 137 2.15 -13.78 -14.67
C GLY A 137 1.43 -15.07 -14.27
N ASN A 138 2.15 -16.12 -13.93
CA ASN A 138 1.51 -17.38 -13.52
C ASN A 138 0.95 -17.37 -12.08
N ASN A 139 0.97 -16.22 -11.39
CA ASN A 139 0.51 -16.14 -10.00
C ASN A 139 -1.01 -16.23 -9.89
N THR A 140 -1.49 -16.97 -8.90
CA THR A 140 -2.92 -17.02 -8.50
C THR A 140 -3.23 -16.11 -7.31
N ARG A 141 -2.19 -15.55 -6.68
CA ARG A 141 -2.24 -14.48 -5.70
C ARG A 141 -0.95 -13.68 -5.78
N VAL A 142 -1.01 -12.42 -5.40
CA VAL A 142 0.16 -11.55 -5.29
C VAL A 142 0.21 -10.93 -3.90
N LEU A 143 1.42 -10.66 -3.42
CA LEU A 143 1.62 -9.91 -2.20
C LEU A 143 1.60 -8.43 -2.53
N PHE A 144 0.59 -7.71 -2.05
CA PHE A 144 0.67 -6.27 -1.94
C PHE A 144 1.34 -5.92 -0.62
N TYR A 145 2.32 -5.02 -0.65
CA TYR A 145 2.78 -4.38 0.56
C TYR A 145 3.09 -2.91 0.35
N THR A 146 3.01 -2.18 1.47
CA THR A 146 3.56 -0.84 1.61
C THR A 146 4.40 -0.80 2.88
N GLY A 147 5.64 -0.33 2.77
CA GLY A 147 6.60 -0.42 3.87
C GLY A 147 7.81 0.48 3.70
N LEU A 148 8.62 0.54 4.75
CA LEU A 148 9.83 1.34 4.84
C LEU A 148 10.99 0.56 5.45
N TRP A 149 12.21 0.94 5.05
CA TRP A 149 13.42 0.64 5.80
C TRP A 149 13.81 1.84 6.65
N GLY A 150 13.77 1.70 7.97
CA GLY A 150 14.24 2.72 8.90
C GLY A 150 15.75 2.91 8.79
N ASN A 151 16.20 4.15 8.62
CA ASN A 151 17.61 4.48 8.38
C ASN A 151 18.15 5.53 9.37
N GLY A 152 17.98 5.28 10.66
CA GLY A 152 18.50 6.11 11.75
C GLY A 152 17.67 7.36 12.07
N LYS A 153 16.55 7.58 11.39
CA LYS A 153 15.60 8.68 11.64
C LYS A 153 14.20 8.12 11.77
N ASP A 154 13.43 8.62 12.74
CA ASP A 154 12.03 8.28 12.91
C ASP A 154 11.26 8.58 11.62
N SER A 155 10.86 7.52 10.93
CA SER A 155 10.20 7.61 9.62
C SER A 155 8.87 6.88 9.69
N TRP A 156 7.86 7.42 9.03
CA TRP A 156 6.54 6.81 8.99
C TRP A 156 5.90 6.92 7.61
N MET A 157 5.00 5.99 7.34
CA MET A 157 4.07 6.04 6.22
C MET A 157 2.68 5.68 6.73
N GLN A 158 1.66 6.35 6.19
CA GLN A 158 0.27 5.97 6.39
C GLN A 158 -0.39 5.75 5.05
N ILE A 159 -1.20 4.72 4.97
CA ILE A 159 -1.86 4.24 3.76
C ILE A 159 -3.37 4.16 3.97
N ASP A 160 -4.10 4.54 2.94
CA ASP A 160 -5.55 4.51 2.89
C ASP A 160 -6.03 4.26 1.45
N ASP A 161 -7.30 3.91 1.28
CA ASP A 161 -7.96 3.73 -0.02
C ASP A 161 -7.15 2.82 -0.97
N VAL A 162 -6.74 1.63 -0.50
CA VAL A 162 -6.02 0.63 -1.31
C VAL A 162 -6.98 0.05 -2.33
N ALA A 163 -6.56 -0.05 -3.59
CA ALA A 163 -7.32 -0.74 -4.63
C ALA A 163 -6.41 -1.50 -5.60
N ILE A 164 -6.80 -2.74 -5.88
CA ILE A 164 -6.21 -3.54 -6.97
C ILE A 164 -7.34 -3.98 -7.89
N SER A 165 -7.16 -3.77 -9.19
CA SER A 165 -8.11 -4.20 -10.21
C SER A 165 -7.38 -4.97 -11.30
N CYS A 166 -7.84 -6.17 -11.60
CA CYS A 166 -7.29 -7.04 -12.63
C CYS A 166 -8.34 -7.35 -13.69
N LYS A 167 -7.94 -7.37 -14.96
CA LYS A 167 -8.78 -7.91 -16.03
C LYS A 167 -8.98 -9.41 -15.79
N THR A 168 -10.20 -9.90 -15.95
CA THR A 168 -10.46 -11.34 -16.01
C THR A 168 -10.51 -11.77 -17.46
N PRO A 169 -9.85 -12.89 -17.85
CA PRO A 169 -10.08 -13.50 -19.15
C PRO A 169 -11.58 -13.78 -19.35
N TYR A 170 -12.06 -13.60 -20.58
CA TYR A 170 -13.41 -13.97 -20.99
C TYR A 170 -13.55 -15.48 -21.13
#